data_AF-A0A9W5TB75-F1
#
_entry.id   AF-A0A9W5TB75-F1
#
_cell.length_a   1.000
_cell.length_b   1.000
_cell.length_c   1.000
_cell.angle_alpha   90.00
_cell.angle_beta   90.00
_cell.angle_gamma   90.00
#
_symmetry.space_group_name_H-M   'P 1'
#
loop_
_entity.id
_entity.type
_entity.pdbx_description
1 polymer ?
#
loop_
_entity_poly.entity_id
_entity_poly.type
_entity_poly.pdbx_seq_one_letter_code
_entity_poly.pdbx_strand_id
1 'polypeptide(L)'
;MPLNERLVLADGNAVIVPLEASHQEEDENEEAQIERMHNVWGSSSGARSDFLGIYCKHRSAENERLQNQEKEWEQETANKVFQTIRYARMQKEIQKTAKRRERRVKKKNKQQTKNRQTHVVVSESSSKVNGNKDNIAQKLESVDEGKTNTVGSNDAKGIAAETKAPKIIIEEDVLECP
;
A
#
# COMPACT_ATOMS: atom_id res chain seq x y z
N MET A 1 -26.86 12.72 -9.03
CA MET A 1 -26.85 12.23 -10.43
C MET A 1 -25.39 12.13 -10.84
N PRO A 2 -24.87 10.95 -11.26
CA PRO A 2 -23.47 10.83 -11.66
C PRO A 2 -23.21 11.68 -12.90
N LEU A 3 -22.22 12.56 -12.82
CA LEU A 3 -21.74 13.34 -13.96
C LEU A 3 -20.87 12.40 -14.81
N ASN A 4 -21.35 12.08 -16.00
CA ASN A 4 -20.63 11.22 -16.94
C ASN A 4 -19.82 12.10 -17.90
N GLU A 5 -18.50 12.03 -17.85
CA GLU A 5 -17.65 12.69 -18.84
C GLU A 5 -17.46 11.75 -20.04
N ARG A 6 -17.69 12.29 -21.24
CA ARG A 6 -17.51 11.58 -22.50
C ARG A 6 -16.15 11.92 -23.07
N LEU A 7 -15.21 10.98 -22.99
CA LEU A 7 -13.88 11.13 -23.58
C LEU A 7 -13.85 10.46 -24.96
N VAL A 8 -13.41 11.20 -25.98
CA VAL A 8 -13.20 10.67 -27.34
C VAL A 8 -11.72 10.33 -27.49
N LEU A 9 -11.44 9.05 -27.75
CA LEU A 9 -10.08 8.55 -27.98
C LEU A 9 -9.60 8.93 -29.39
N ALA A 10 -8.29 8.86 -29.60
CA ALA A 10 -7.66 9.15 -30.91
C ALA A 10 -8.21 8.28 -32.05
N ASP A 11 -8.71 7.08 -31.73
CA ASP A 11 -9.32 6.14 -32.68
C ASP A 11 -10.77 6.53 -33.05
N GLY A 12 -11.30 7.62 -32.51
CA GLY A 12 -12.68 8.08 -32.71
C GLY A 12 -13.72 7.41 -31.81
N ASN A 13 -13.32 6.38 -31.05
CA ASN A 13 -14.19 5.70 -30.09
C ASN A 13 -14.40 6.56 -28.84
N ALA A 14 -15.66 6.67 -28.39
CA ALA A 14 -16.01 7.41 -27.18
C ALA A 14 -16.20 6.45 -25.99
N VAL A 15 -15.51 6.73 -24.88
CA VAL A 15 -15.64 6.01 -23.62
C VAL A 15 -16.35 6.91 -22.61
N ILE A 16 -17.38 6.37 -21.97
CA ILE A 16 -18.09 7.04 -20.88
C ILE A 16 -17.43 6.57 -19.60
N VAL A 17 -16.74 7.49 -18.93
CA VAL A 17 -16.16 7.22 -17.61
C VAL A 17 -17.14 7.77 -16.58
N PRO A 18 -17.73 6.93 -15.71
CA PRO A 18 -18.45 7.42 -14.56
C PRO A 18 -17.46 8.16 -13.68
N LEU A 19 -17.57 9.49 -13.57
CA LEU A 19 -16.89 10.17 -12.48
C LEU A 19 -17.72 9.89 -11.23
N GLU A 20 -17.17 9.06 -10.37
CA GLU A 20 -17.62 9.06 -8.99
C GLU A 20 -17.33 10.46 -8.46
N ALA A 21 -18.39 11.19 -8.12
CA ALA A 21 -18.24 12.38 -7.30
C ALA A 21 -17.55 11.88 -6.03
N SER A 22 -16.26 12.21 -5.88
CA SER A 22 -15.60 12.06 -4.59
C SER A 22 -16.55 12.64 -3.57
N HIS A 23 -16.93 11.85 -2.57
CA HIS A 23 -17.71 12.28 -1.40
C HIS A 23 -16.97 13.45 -0.73
N GLN A 24 -17.15 14.63 -1.32
CA GLN A 24 -16.89 15.97 -0.82
C GLN A 24 -18.24 16.67 -0.93
N GLU A 25 -19.27 16.07 -0.35
CA GLU A 25 -20.22 16.92 0.35
C GLU A 25 -19.51 17.20 1.67
N GLU A 26 -18.64 18.22 1.63
CA GLU A 26 -18.19 18.85 2.86
C GLU A 26 -19.44 19.30 3.60
N ASP A 27 -19.45 19.08 4.91
CA ASP A 27 -20.49 19.43 5.87
C ASP A 27 -20.71 20.96 5.94
N GLU A 28 -21.06 21.62 4.84
CA GLU A 28 -21.36 23.06 4.79
C GLU A 28 -22.66 23.41 5.54
N ASN A 29 -23.32 22.41 6.16
CA ASN A 29 -24.41 22.62 7.10
C ASN A 29 -24.15 21.85 8.41
N GLU A 30 -23.09 22.19 9.14
CA GLU A 30 -22.95 21.90 10.59
C GLU A 30 -23.96 22.71 11.45
N GLU A 31 -25.13 23.04 10.91
CA GLU A 31 -26.24 23.46 11.75
C GLU A 31 -26.72 22.20 12.46
N ALA A 32 -26.41 22.09 13.76
CA ALA A 32 -26.84 20.99 14.60
C ALA A 32 -28.37 20.85 14.47
N GLN A 33 -28.83 19.93 13.62
CA GLN A 33 -30.24 19.63 13.48
C GLN A 33 -30.69 19.03 14.81
N ILE A 34 -31.34 19.85 15.62
CA ILE A 34 -31.94 19.39 16.88
C ILE A 34 -33.17 18.57 16.50
N GLU A 35 -32.97 17.27 16.30
CA GLU A 35 -34.07 16.34 16.09
C GLU A 35 -34.86 16.21 17.39
N ARG A 36 -36.05 16.83 17.43
CA ARG A 36 -36.95 16.71 18.58
C ARG A 36 -37.71 15.39 18.48
N MET A 37 -37.44 14.47 19.40
CA MET A 37 -38.25 13.26 19.54
C MET A 37 -39.64 13.60 20.11
N HIS A 38 -40.69 13.43 19.31
CA HIS A 38 -42.06 13.79 19.70
C HIS A 38 -42.76 12.75 20.60
N ASN A 39 -42.27 11.51 20.66
CA ASN A 39 -42.94 10.38 21.33
C ASN A 39 -42.21 9.89 22.60
N VAL A 40 -41.64 10.82 23.38
CA VAL A 40 -40.96 10.46 24.64
C VAL A 40 -41.99 10.42 25.77
N TRP A 41 -42.25 9.23 26.30
CA TRP A 41 -43.09 9.06 27.47
C TRP A 41 -42.27 9.36 28.74
N GLY A 42 -42.87 10.05 29.73
CA GLY A 42 -42.18 10.55 30.92
C GLY A 42 -41.39 9.49 31.71
N SER A 43 -40.27 9.90 32.30
CA SER A 43 -39.22 9.03 32.87
C SER A 43 -39.69 8.07 33.97
N SER A 44 -40.78 8.37 34.68
CA SER A 44 -41.32 7.54 35.78
C SER A 44 -42.47 6.63 35.36
N SER A 45 -42.79 6.57 34.07
CA SER A 45 -43.94 5.79 33.63
C SER A 45 -43.56 4.34 33.31
N GLY A 46 -44.49 3.42 33.51
CA GLY A 46 -44.29 2.00 33.23
C GLY A 46 -44.05 1.70 31.76
N ALA A 47 -43.48 0.53 31.48
CA ALA A 47 -43.25 0.07 30.12
C ALA A 47 -44.58 -0.13 29.37
N ARG A 48 -44.71 0.51 28.21
CA ARG A 48 -45.81 0.28 27.27
C ARG A 48 -45.57 -1.01 26.47
N SER A 49 -46.62 -1.61 25.92
CA SER A 49 -46.58 -2.82 25.08
C SER A 49 -45.52 -2.76 23.96
N ASP A 50 -45.31 -1.58 23.38
CA ASP A 50 -44.47 -1.41 22.18
C ASP A 50 -42.99 -1.22 22.51
N PHE A 51 -42.65 -1.15 23.80
CA PHE A 51 -41.29 -0.87 24.29
C PHE A 51 -40.27 -1.88 23.76
N LEU A 52 -40.61 -3.17 23.78
CA LEU A 52 -39.69 -4.23 23.34
C LEU A 52 -39.37 -4.12 21.85
N GLY A 53 -40.36 -3.80 21.02
CA GLY A 53 -40.16 -3.60 19.58
C GLY A 53 -39.27 -2.39 19.27
N ILE A 54 -39.45 -1.29 19.99
CA ILE A 54 -38.62 -0.08 19.85
C ILE A 54 -37.18 -0.37 20.29
N TYR A 55 -37.00 -1.02 21.45
CA TYR A 55 -35.69 -1.40 21.96
C TYR A 55 -34.92 -2.28 20.98
N CYS A 56 -35.55 -3.32 20.41
CA CYS A 56 -34.90 -4.20 19.44
C CYS A 56 -34.43 -3.42 18.20
N LYS A 57 -35.25 -2.51 17.67
CA LYS A 57 -34.87 -1.66 16.53
C LYS A 57 -33.68 -0.77 16.85
N HIS A 58 -33.72 -0.09 18.00
CA HIS A 58 -32.63 0.79 18.43
C HIS A 58 -31.33 0.00 18.65
N ARG A 59 -31.42 -1.19 19.26
CA ARG A 59 -30.27 -2.08 19.45
C ARG A 59 -29.68 -2.55 18.12
N SER A 60 -30.53 -2.92 17.15
CA SER A 60 -30.07 -3.31 15.82
C SER A 60 -29.36 -2.16 15.11
N ALA A 61 -29.95 -0.95 15.14
CA ALA A 61 -29.36 0.24 14.53
C ALA A 61 -28.02 0.62 15.19
N GLU A 62 -27.94 0.58 16.52
CA GLU A 62 -26.68 0.88 17.22
C GLU A 62 -25.61 -0.18 16.95
N ASN A 63 -25.97 -1.46 16.92
CA ASN A 63 -25.04 -2.52 16.55
C ASN A 63 -24.52 -2.36 15.11
N GLU A 64 -25.38 -1.97 14.17
CA GLU A 64 -24.99 -1.68 12.79
C GLU A 64 -24.02 -0.49 12.73
N ARG A 65 -24.32 0.59 13.47
CA ARG A 65 -23.43 1.75 13.59
C ARG A 65 -22.05 1.36 14.10
N LEU A 66 -21.99 0.57 15.18
CA LEU A 66 -20.73 0.07 15.75
C LEU A 66 -19.97 -0.83 14.77
N GLN A 67 -20.66 -1.70 14.04
CA GLN A 67 -20.03 -2.57 13.04
C GLN A 67 -19.45 -1.80 11.86
N ASN A 68 -20.13 -0.74 11.41
CA ASN A 68 -19.64 0.10 10.32
C ASN A 68 -18.40 0.87 10.77
N GLN A 69 -18.45 1.47 11.96
CA GLN A 69 -17.31 2.17 12.55
C GLN A 69 -16.09 1.25 12.73
N GLU A 70 -16.29 0.00 13.19
CA GLU A 70 -15.21 -0.98 13.31
C GLU A 70 -14.62 -1.36 11.95
N LYS A 71 -15.46 -1.58 10.93
CA LYS A 71 -15.00 -1.91 9.57
C LYS A 71 -14.19 -0.77 8.96
N GLU A 72 -14.63 0.48 9.12
CA GLU A 72 -13.90 1.67 8.65
C GLU A 72 -12.53 1.74 9.32
N TRP A 73 -12.48 1.57 10.64
CA TRP A 73 -11.24 1.56 11.40
C TRP A 73 -10.29 0.44 10.97
N GLU A 74 -10.80 -0.77 10.75
CA GLU A 74 -10.00 -1.92 10.28
C GLU A 74 -9.43 -1.65 8.89
N GLN A 75 -10.24 -1.12 7.96
CA GLN A 75 -9.81 -0.76 6.61
C GLN A 75 -8.74 0.32 6.63
N GLU A 76 -8.94 1.40 7.39
CA GLU A 76 -7.96 2.46 7.54
C GLU A 76 -6.64 1.94 8.12
N THR A 77 -6.71 1.10 9.14
CA THR A 77 -5.53 0.54 9.80
C THR A 77 -4.76 -0.38 8.85
N ALA A 78 -5.47 -1.27 8.13
CA ALA A 78 -4.87 -2.12 7.12
C ALA A 78 -4.19 -1.31 6.00
N ASN A 79 -4.84 -0.23 5.54
CA ASN A 79 -4.30 0.68 4.54
C ASN A 79 -3.04 1.41 5.06
N LYS A 80 -3.07 1.94 6.28
CA LYS A 80 -1.93 2.59 6.93
C LYS A 80 -0.74 1.61 7.04
N VAL A 81 -0.98 0.39 7.51
CA VAL A 81 0.05 -0.66 7.61
C VAL A 81 0.62 -1.04 6.24
N PHE A 82 -0.24 -1.18 5.23
CA PHE A 82 0.22 -1.48 3.87
C PHE A 82 1.11 -0.36 3.32
N GLN A 83 0.71 0.89 3.48
CA GLN A 83 1.46 2.05 3.01
C GLN A 83 2.81 2.18 3.72
N THR A 84 2.85 1.97 5.04
CA THR A 84 4.11 2.05 5.82
C THR A 84 5.09 0.97 5.39
N ILE A 85 4.63 -0.28 5.21
CA ILE A 85 5.46 -1.38 4.72
C ILE A 85 5.96 -1.11 3.31
N ARG A 86 5.09 -0.63 2.42
CA ARG A 86 5.43 -0.28 1.03
C ARG A 86 6.49 0.82 1.00
N TYR A 87 6.30 1.88 1.78
CA TYR A 87 7.24 2.99 1.88
C TYR A 87 8.60 2.53 2.40
N ALA A 88 8.63 1.73 3.47
CA ALA A 88 9.87 1.18 4.02
C ALA A 88 10.65 0.33 3.00
N ARG A 89 9.95 -0.50 2.21
CA ARG A 89 10.57 -1.28 1.12
C ARG A 89 11.14 -0.38 0.03
N MET A 90 10.37 0.63 -0.40
CA MET A 90 10.80 1.60 -1.40
C MET A 90 12.06 2.35 -0.95
N GLN A 91 12.10 2.82 0.31
CA GLN A 91 13.26 3.51 0.86
C GLN A 91 14.51 2.63 0.89
N LYS A 92 14.38 1.36 1.28
CA LYS A 92 15.50 0.40 1.25
C LYS A 92 16.05 0.21 -0.16
N GLU A 93 15.20 0.11 -1.18
CA GLU A 93 15.64 -0.02 -2.58
C GLU A 93 16.25 1.26 -3.15
N ILE A 94 15.72 2.43 -2.78
CA ILE A 94 16.31 3.74 -3.13
C ILE A 94 17.72 3.86 -2.54
N GLN A 95 17.92 3.53 -1.26
CA GLN A 95 19.23 3.57 -0.61
C GLN A 95 20.24 2.62 -1.26
N LYS A 96 19.83 1.38 -1.58
CA LYS A 96 20.68 0.42 -2.32
C LYS A 96 21.06 0.96 -3.69
N THR A 97 20.09 1.53 -4.41
CA THR A 97 20.29 2.08 -5.76
C THR A 97 21.20 3.30 -5.73
N ALA A 98 21.02 4.21 -4.77
CA ALA A 98 21.86 5.38 -4.55
C ALA A 98 23.31 4.98 -4.28
N LYS A 99 23.55 4.02 -3.37
CA LYS A 99 24.89 3.49 -3.07
C LYS A 99 25.56 2.85 -4.30
N ARG A 100 24.80 2.10 -5.11
CA ARG A 100 25.30 1.51 -6.37
C ARG A 100 25.60 2.58 -7.42
N ARG A 101 24.73 3.60 -7.56
CA ARG A 101 24.94 4.74 -8.45
C ARG A 101 26.18 5.52 -8.06
N GLU A 102 26.36 5.83 -6.78
CA GLU A 102 27.54 6.53 -6.26
C GLU A 102 28.83 5.76 -6.57
N ARG A 103 28.85 4.43 -6.36
CA ARG A 103 29.98 3.57 -6.73
C ARG A 103 30.30 3.62 -8.22
N ARG A 104 29.28 3.61 -9.10
CA ARG A 104 29.46 3.72 -10.56
C ARG A 104 29.98 5.09 -10.97
N VAL A 105 29.45 6.17 -10.40
CA VAL A 105 29.92 7.54 -10.66
C VAL A 105 31.38 7.70 -10.24
N LYS A 106 31.74 7.24 -9.03
CA LYS A 106 33.14 7.23 -8.56
C LYS A 106 34.07 6.46 -9.51
N LYS A 107 33.65 5.29 -10.01
CA LYS A 107 34.42 4.51 -11.00
C LYS A 107 34.56 5.25 -12.34
N LYS A 108 33.47 5.83 -12.85
CA LYS A 108 33.47 6.60 -14.11
C LYS A 108 34.40 7.81 -14.02
N ASN A 109 34.34 8.55 -12.90
CA ASN A 109 35.23 9.70 -12.67
C ASN A 109 36.70 9.26 -12.63
N LYS A 110 37.04 8.16 -11.95
CA LYS A 110 38.40 7.60 -11.94
C LYS A 110 38.89 7.16 -13.31
N GLN A 111 38.02 6.59 -14.15
CA GLN A 111 38.38 6.23 -15.53
C GLN A 111 38.59 7.46 -16.40
N GLN A 112 37.74 8.49 -16.27
CA GLN A 112 37.90 9.75 -17.00
C GLN A 112 39.18 10.50 -16.61
N THR A 113 39.56 10.52 -15.33
CA THR A 113 40.82 11.15 -14.90
C THR A 113 42.03 10.38 -15.42
N LYS A 114 42.01 9.05 -15.42
CA LYS A 114 43.08 8.23 -16.02
C LYS A 114 43.22 8.47 -17.52
N ASN A 115 42.10 8.45 -18.26
CA ASN A 115 42.12 8.68 -19.71
C ASN A 115 42.57 10.11 -20.07
N ARG A 116 42.25 11.12 -19.23
CA ARG A 116 42.76 12.48 -19.39
C ARG A 116 44.26 12.58 -19.12
N GLN A 117 44.79 11.89 -18.11
CA GLN A 117 46.24 11.86 -17.85
C GLN A 117 47.02 11.15 -18.97
N THR A 118 46.49 10.06 -19.52
CA THR A 118 47.15 9.37 -20.65
C THR A 118 47.10 10.17 -21.94
N HIS A 119 46.05 10.98 -22.17
CA HIS A 119 45.95 11.82 -23.38
C HIS A 119 46.84 13.08 -23.32
N VAL A 120 47.28 13.53 -22.13
CA VAL A 120 48.24 14.65 -22.01
C VAL A 120 49.69 14.19 -22.24
N VAL A 121 50.00 12.91 -22.10
CA VAL A 121 51.35 12.36 -22.31
C VAL A 121 51.52 11.72 -23.70
N VAL A 122 50.43 11.44 -24.42
CA VAL A 122 50.47 10.77 -25.74
C VAL A 122 49.68 11.59 -26.78
N SER A 123 49.98 12.88 -26.89
CA SER A 123 49.55 13.71 -28.03
C SER A 123 50.68 13.89 -29.05
N GLU A 124 51.49 12.84 -29.26
CA GLU A 124 52.44 12.77 -30.37
C GLU A 124 52.83 11.30 -30.66
N SER A 125 51.88 10.49 -31.17
CA SER A 125 52.15 9.32 -32.05
C SER A 125 50.91 8.47 -32.34
N SER A 126 50.33 8.71 -33.51
CA SER A 126 49.97 7.69 -34.52
C SER A 126 49.27 6.36 -34.13
N SER A 127 48.06 6.20 -34.67
CA SER A 127 47.62 5.06 -35.53
C SER A 127 47.05 3.75 -34.95
N LYS A 128 45.91 3.37 -35.55
CA LYS A 128 45.35 2.02 -35.85
C LYS A 128 44.46 1.30 -34.82
N VAL A 129 43.16 1.35 -35.12
CA VAL A 129 42.20 0.24 -35.33
C VAL A 129 42.59 -1.14 -34.77
N ASN A 130 41.72 -1.70 -33.93
CA ASN A 130 41.24 -3.08 -34.07
C ASN A 130 39.99 -3.33 -33.21
N GLY A 131 38.89 -3.68 -33.87
CA GLY A 131 37.71 -4.24 -33.24
C GLY A 131 37.91 -5.73 -32.97
N ASN A 132 37.45 -6.20 -31.82
CA ASN A 132 37.29 -7.63 -31.55
C ASN A 132 35.85 -7.87 -31.09
N LYS A 133 35.09 -8.49 -31.99
CA LYS A 133 33.79 -9.07 -31.74
C LYS A 133 33.96 -10.57 -31.48
N ASP A 134 33.10 -11.05 -30.59
CA ASP A 134 32.55 -12.41 -30.50
C ASP A 134 33.44 -13.57 -30.02
N ASN A 135 33.09 -14.10 -28.84
CA ASN A 135 33.09 -15.54 -28.50
C ASN A 135 32.32 -15.77 -27.18
N ILE A 136 30.98 -15.89 -27.26
CA ILE A 136 30.17 -16.53 -26.20
C ILE A 136 29.31 -17.57 -26.90
N ALA A 137 29.85 -18.78 -27.01
CA ALA A 137 29.12 -19.99 -27.36
C ALA A 137 28.85 -20.79 -26.08
N GLN A 138 27.56 -20.92 -25.79
CA GLN A 138 26.88 -22.14 -25.35
C GLN A 138 27.54 -23.01 -24.26
N LYS A 139 26.91 -23.03 -23.08
CA LYS A 139 26.74 -24.26 -22.30
C LYS A 139 25.34 -24.28 -21.68
N LEU A 140 24.51 -25.17 -22.22
CA LEU A 140 23.16 -25.53 -21.77
C LEU A 140 23.23 -26.79 -20.90
N GLU A 141 22.17 -27.00 -20.10
CA GLU A 141 21.80 -28.19 -19.30
C GLU A 141 22.56 -28.38 -17.96
N SER A 142 21.94 -28.76 -16.83
CA SER A 142 20.76 -29.62 -16.63
C SER A 142 20.00 -29.34 -15.30
N VAL A 143 18.77 -29.86 -15.26
CA VAL A 143 17.81 -30.03 -14.16
C VAL A 143 18.38 -30.83 -12.97
N ASP A 144 17.97 -30.50 -11.74
CA ASP A 144 17.76 -31.53 -10.69
C ASP A 144 16.68 -31.12 -9.67
N GLU A 145 15.71 -32.02 -9.48
CA GLU A 145 14.58 -31.95 -8.57
C GLU A 145 14.93 -32.67 -7.26
N GLY A 146 15.00 -31.94 -6.14
CA GLY A 146 15.23 -32.51 -4.80
C GLY A 146 13.94 -32.65 -4.00
N LYS A 147 13.47 -33.90 -3.86
CA LYS A 147 12.27 -34.36 -3.16
C LYS A 147 12.49 -34.59 -1.64
N THR A 148 11.39 -34.50 -0.90
CA THR A 148 11.04 -35.12 0.41
C THR A 148 11.74 -34.70 1.72
N ASN A 149 10.93 -34.26 2.70
CA ASN A 149 10.78 -35.01 3.96
C ASN A 149 9.39 -34.82 4.58
N THR A 150 8.69 -35.94 4.67
CA THR A 150 7.43 -36.21 5.39
C THR A 150 7.75 -36.88 6.73
N VAL A 151 7.39 -36.27 7.86
CA VAL A 151 7.09 -36.90 9.17
C VAL A 151 6.28 -35.83 9.95
N GLY A 152 5.13 -36.05 10.56
CA GLY A 152 4.30 -37.21 10.80
C GLY A 152 3.00 -36.73 11.45
N SER A 153 1.95 -37.53 11.27
CA SER A 153 0.61 -37.39 11.84
C SER A 153 0.63 -37.31 13.37
N ASN A 154 -0.23 -36.47 13.96
CA ASN A 154 -0.94 -36.73 15.22
C ASN A 154 -2.18 -35.82 15.31
N ASP A 155 -3.33 -36.48 15.32
CA ASP A 155 -4.52 -36.25 16.13
C ASP A 155 -5.36 -34.97 16.00
N ALA A 156 -6.63 -35.24 15.68
CA ALA A 156 -7.76 -34.35 15.75
C ALA A 156 -8.01 -33.84 17.17
N LYS A 157 -8.14 -32.51 17.33
CA LYS A 157 -9.07 -31.83 18.25
C LYS A 157 -8.95 -30.29 18.14
N GLY A 158 -10.07 -29.63 17.84
CA GLY A 158 -10.38 -28.25 18.26
C GLY A 158 -9.67 -27.11 17.51
N ILE A 159 -10.32 -26.55 16.48
CA ILE A 159 -9.96 -25.22 15.95
C ILE A 159 -10.68 -24.18 16.82
N ALA A 160 -10.01 -23.72 17.88
CA ALA A 160 -10.28 -22.40 18.44
C ALA A 160 -9.42 -21.41 17.65
N ALA A 161 -10.07 -20.48 16.94
CA ALA A 161 -9.41 -19.44 16.17
C ALA A 161 -8.74 -18.44 17.13
N GLU A 162 -7.44 -18.62 17.36
CA GLU A 162 -6.62 -17.64 18.05
C GLU A 162 -6.01 -16.71 16.99
N THR A 163 -6.62 -15.54 16.78
CA THR A 163 -6.10 -14.49 15.92
C THR A 163 -4.85 -13.87 16.56
N LYS A 164 -3.70 -14.50 16.33
CA LYS A 164 -2.41 -13.94 16.72
C LYS A 164 -2.06 -12.80 15.76
N ALA A 165 -2.49 -11.58 16.11
CA ALA A 165 -2.13 -10.37 15.39
C ALA A 165 -0.59 -10.24 15.27
N PRO A 166 -0.06 -9.82 14.11
CA PRO A 166 1.37 -9.58 13.97
C PRO A 166 1.77 -8.42 14.89
N LYS A 167 2.71 -8.68 15.80
CA LYS A 167 3.33 -7.66 16.66
C LYS A 167 4.20 -6.75 15.81
N ILE A 168 3.62 -5.69 15.28
CA ILE A 168 4.33 -4.63 14.57
C ILE A 168 4.85 -3.66 15.62
N ILE A 169 6.17 -3.65 15.82
CA ILE A 169 6.85 -2.63 16.62
C ILE A 169 6.96 -1.40 15.71
N ILE A 170 6.14 -0.39 15.97
CA ILE A 170 6.33 0.95 15.43
C ILE A 170 7.27 1.62 16.42
N GLU A 171 8.54 1.80 16.04
CA GLU A 171 9.49 2.59 16.82
C GLU A 171 8.97 4.05 16.82
N GLU A 172 8.52 4.51 17.98
CA GLU A 172 8.02 5.88 18.25
C GLU A 172 9.17 6.88 18.32
N ASP A 173 10.10 6.88 17.34
CA ASP A 173 11.28 7.75 17.38
C ASP A 173 11.28 8.75 16.23
N VAL A 174 10.23 9.58 16.07
CA VAL A 174 10.34 10.87 15.34
C VAL A 174 9.26 11.86 15.80
N LEU A 175 9.23 12.31 17.06
CA LEU A 175 8.66 13.62 17.44
C LEU A 175 9.25 14.10 18.77
N GLU A 176 10.54 14.46 18.78
CA GLU A 176 10.99 15.51 19.70
C GLU A 176 10.55 16.85 19.09
N CYS A 177 9.48 17.43 19.65
CA CYS A 177 9.12 18.82 19.37
C CYS A 177 10.17 19.77 19.98
N PRO A 178 10.50 20.88 19.31
CA PRO A 178 11.44 21.89 19.81
C PRO A 178 10.92 22.67 21.04
#